data_AF-A0A135VBS2-F1
#
_entry.id   AF-A0A135VBS2-F1
#
_cell.length_a   1.000
_cell.length_b   1.000
_cell.length_c   1.000
_cell.angle_alpha   90.00
_cell.angle_beta   90.00
_cell.angle_gamma   90.00
#
_symmetry.space_group_name_H-M   'P 1'
#
loop_
_entity.id
_entity.type
_entity.pdbx_description
1 polymer ?
#
loop_
_entity_poly.entity_id
_entity_poly.type
_entity_poly.pdbx_seq_one_letter_code
_entity_poly.pdbx_strand_id
1 'polypeptide(L)'
;MKLKRHNDTLASRLKLLDKASDSRIAEEFFELLEEKCKECQEDRLGCTVRPACRDRNLLNMLIELGVDPEDLPAFCYSQYLEQIKRFVLEKKGRGMTDRRLQTKDFLSALRVSSLKHFVSRFGKIWPKTTTVQEDNTKLVAGDGLVFHFDFARGIVIINPQHHSVEDFQTFRLYVRLLSEHVGVSSVASRITDNWWQLEIDLENAKSTKGEPLLEKDMVSHFEDFFVDEEDSSIHIEAEVLSNGPQGPFEVQVLLALFERVSNLKRRKKTK
;
A
#
# COMPACT_ATOMS: atom_id res chain seq x y z
N MET A 1 27.74 -1.93 1.68
CA MET A 1 26.94 -0.99 0.88
C MET A 1 27.83 -0.46 -0.23
N LYS A 2 27.35 -0.48 -1.48
CA LYS A 2 28.03 0.13 -2.64
C LYS A 2 26.98 0.83 -3.50
N LEU A 3 26.35 1.88 -2.95
CA LEU A 3 25.17 2.51 -3.57
C LEU A 3 25.48 3.14 -4.93
N LYS A 4 26.72 3.62 -5.13
CA LYS A 4 27.19 4.21 -6.39
C LYS A 4 26.98 3.33 -7.63
N ARG A 5 26.83 2.00 -7.46
CA ARG A 5 26.54 1.07 -8.55
C ARG A 5 25.12 1.20 -9.12
N HIS A 6 24.22 1.86 -8.38
CA HIS A 6 22.80 1.96 -8.68
C HIS A 6 22.40 3.36 -9.17
N ASN A 7 23.39 4.21 -9.50
CA ASN A 7 23.20 5.60 -9.97
C ASN A 7 22.30 5.65 -11.20
N ASP A 8 22.58 4.83 -12.22
CA ASP A 8 21.81 4.82 -13.47
C ASP A 8 20.33 4.48 -13.23
N THR A 9 20.05 3.57 -12.30
CA THR A 9 18.68 3.19 -11.94
C THR A 9 17.96 4.36 -11.30
N LEU A 10 18.57 5.06 -10.34
CA LEU A 10 17.98 6.24 -9.72
C LEU A 10 17.80 7.37 -10.75
N ALA A 11 18.82 7.66 -11.55
CA ALA A 11 18.79 8.69 -12.59
C ALA A 11 17.66 8.46 -13.59
N SER A 12 17.44 7.21 -14.03
CA SER A 12 16.34 6.86 -14.94
C SER A 12 14.95 7.11 -14.38
N ARG A 13 14.82 7.18 -13.04
CA ARG A 13 13.56 7.44 -12.33
C ARG A 13 13.38 8.91 -11.94
N LEU A 14 14.46 9.68 -11.76
CA LEU A 14 14.38 11.11 -11.44
C LEU A 14 13.70 11.90 -12.56
N LYS A 15 14.18 11.75 -13.81
CA LYS A 15 13.66 12.44 -15.00
C LYS A 15 13.43 13.94 -14.76
N LEU A 16 14.37 14.61 -14.09
CA LEU A 16 14.25 16.02 -13.70
C LEU A 16 14.86 16.94 -14.76
N LEU A 17 16.03 16.58 -15.29
CA LEU A 17 16.79 17.34 -16.26
C LEU A 17 17.16 16.45 -17.47
N ASP A 18 18.33 16.65 -18.06
CA ASP A 18 18.91 15.72 -19.03
C ASP A 18 19.57 14.53 -18.32
N LYS A 19 19.78 13.44 -19.07
CA LYS A 19 20.33 12.18 -18.55
C LYS A 19 21.67 12.37 -17.83
N ALA A 20 22.56 13.23 -18.33
CA ALA A 20 23.88 13.42 -17.71
C ALA A 20 23.76 14.17 -16.39
N SER A 21 22.93 15.21 -16.34
CA SER A 21 22.63 15.95 -15.11
C SER A 21 21.94 15.06 -14.06
N ASP A 22 20.93 14.28 -14.44
CA ASP A 22 20.24 13.36 -13.52
C ASP A 22 21.17 12.27 -12.98
N SER A 23 22.11 11.78 -13.80
CA SER A 23 23.12 10.80 -13.36
C SER A 23 24.08 11.38 -12.33
N ARG A 24 24.51 12.64 -12.53
CA ARG A 24 25.37 13.34 -11.58
C ARG A 24 24.64 13.63 -10.26
N ILE A 25 23.38 14.05 -10.33
CA ILE A 25 22.54 14.25 -9.14
C ILE A 25 22.38 12.94 -8.37
N ALA A 26 22.11 11.82 -9.07
CA ALA A 26 21.99 10.51 -8.44
C ALA A 26 23.29 10.09 -7.73
N GLU A 27 24.44 10.35 -8.34
CA GLU A 27 25.75 10.08 -7.75
C GLU A 27 26.00 10.89 -6.47
N GLU A 28 25.85 12.22 -6.55
CA GLU A 28 26.04 13.14 -5.41
C GLU A 28 25.06 12.80 -4.27
N PHE A 29 23.82 12.44 -4.61
CA PHE A 29 22.81 12.03 -3.65
C PHE A 29 23.17 10.72 -2.95
N PHE A 30 23.60 9.69 -3.67
CA PHE A 30 23.99 8.42 -3.06
C PHE A 30 25.25 8.54 -2.21
N GLU A 31 26.22 9.37 -2.60
CA GLU A 31 27.40 9.64 -1.79
C GLU A 31 27.02 10.23 -0.42
N LEU A 32 26.17 11.25 -0.41
CA LEU A 32 25.67 11.87 0.83
C LEU A 32 24.89 10.88 1.70
N LEU A 33 24.06 10.04 1.09
CA LEU A 33 23.25 9.06 1.81
C LEU A 33 24.08 7.91 2.37
N GLU A 34 25.11 7.48 1.65
CA GLU A 34 25.99 6.39 2.07
C GLU A 34 26.75 6.75 3.34
N GLU A 35 27.31 7.97 3.40
CA GLU A 35 27.98 8.50 4.58
C GLU A 35 27.03 8.59 5.78
N LYS A 36 25.89 9.28 5.63
CA LYS A 36 24.89 9.41 6.71
C LYS A 36 24.33 8.07 7.19
N CYS A 37 24.12 7.13 6.27
CA CYS A 37 23.61 5.81 6.61
C CYS A 37 24.66 4.98 7.36
N LYS A 38 25.94 5.14 7.03
CA LYS A 38 27.05 4.51 7.75
C LYS A 38 27.13 5.04 9.18
N GLU A 39 27.16 6.36 9.37
CA GLU A 39 27.17 6.99 10.69
C GLU A 39 25.96 6.54 11.53
N CYS A 40 24.77 6.53 10.92
CA CYS A 40 23.56 6.07 11.61
C CYS A 40 23.68 4.59 12.04
N GLN A 41 24.27 3.71 11.23
CA GLN A 41 24.42 2.29 11.56
C GLN A 41 25.51 2.00 12.61
N GLU A 42 26.47 2.90 12.77
CA GLU A 42 27.47 2.82 13.85
C GLU A 42 26.81 2.99 15.23
N ASP A 43 25.85 3.91 15.36
CA ASP A 43 24.94 3.97 16.51
C ASP A 43 23.77 2.98 16.37
N ARG A 44 24.03 1.70 16.70
CA ARG A 44 23.04 0.63 16.63
C ARG A 44 21.77 0.91 17.42
N LEU A 45 21.89 1.53 18.59
CA LEU A 45 20.74 1.84 19.43
C LEU A 45 19.91 2.94 18.76
N GLY A 46 20.56 4.04 18.36
CA GLY A 46 19.95 5.13 17.62
C GLY A 46 19.23 4.66 16.36
N CYS A 47 19.92 3.89 15.50
CA CYS A 47 19.34 3.33 14.28
C CYS A 47 18.09 2.47 14.54
N THR A 48 18.03 1.77 15.67
CA THR A 48 16.89 0.92 16.03
C THR A 48 15.68 1.75 16.47
N VAL A 49 15.88 2.77 17.31
CA VAL A 49 14.80 3.52 17.96
C VAL A 49 14.39 4.80 17.23
N ARG A 50 15.38 5.47 16.62
CA ARG A 50 15.30 6.78 15.95
C ARG A 50 16.30 6.83 14.79
N PRO A 51 16.07 6.04 13.71
CA PRO A 51 16.94 6.10 12.54
C PRO A 51 16.97 7.52 11.96
N ALA A 52 18.14 7.95 11.47
CA ALA A 52 18.32 9.26 10.84
C ALA A 52 17.41 9.44 9.61
N CYS A 53 17.07 8.34 8.92
CA CYS A 53 16.05 8.34 7.90
C CYS A 53 14.66 8.17 8.54
N ARG A 54 13.83 9.22 8.44
CA ARG A 54 12.43 9.17 8.84
C ARG A 54 11.75 8.00 8.15
N ASP A 55 11.06 7.20 8.96
CA ASP A 55 10.32 6.02 8.50
C ASP A 55 11.15 5.14 7.55
N ARG A 56 12.47 5.07 7.74
CA ARG A 56 13.35 4.24 6.89
C ARG A 56 13.11 4.45 5.38
N ASN A 57 12.72 5.66 4.96
CA ASN A 57 12.36 5.94 3.56
C ASN A 57 13.51 5.66 2.58
N LEU A 58 14.76 5.88 3.03
CA LEU A 58 15.95 5.48 2.28
C LEU A 58 15.92 3.98 1.96
N LEU A 59 15.65 3.13 2.94
CA LEU A 59 15.60 1.68 2.75
C LEU A 59 14.46 1.27 1.81
N ASN A 60 13.28 1.87 1.98
CA ASN A 60 12.15 1.66 1.07
C ASN A 60 12.51 2.02 -0.38
N MET A 61 13.19 3.16 -0.59
CA MET A 61 13.67 3.60 -1.90
C MET A 61 14.68 2.62 -2.49
N LEU A 62 15.66 2.15 -1.72
CA LEU A 62 16.65 1.17 -2.21
C LEU A 62 15.99 -0.15 -2.65
N ILE A 63 15.01 -0.63 -1.88
CA ILE A 63 14.25 -1.83 -2.24
C ILE A 63 13.42 -1.58 -3.51
N GLU A 64 12.81 -0.42 -3.63
CA GLU A 64 12.02 0.00 -4.80
C GLU A 64 12.88 0.13 -6.07
N LEU A 65 14.15 0.52 -5.93
CA LEU A 65 15.15 0.54 -7.01
C LEU A 65 15.66 -0.86 -7.38
N GLY A 66 15.31 -1.90 -6.63
CA GLY A 66 15.79 -3.26 -6.87
C GLY A 66 17.23 -3.49 -6.44
N VAL A 67 17.72 -2.72 -5.46
CA VAL A 67 19.08 -2.92 -4.91
C VAL A 67 19.17 -4.29 -4.25
N ASP A 68 20.25 -5.01 -4.55
CA ASP A 68 20.52 -6.34 -4.00
C ASP A 68 20.65 -6.29 -2.47
N PRO A 69 20.23 -7.35 -1.74
CA PRO A 69 20.30 -7.39 -0.28
C PRO A 69 21.69 -7.12 0.31
N GLU A 70 22.75 -7.49 -0.41
CA GLU A 70 24.15 -7.28 -0.01
C GLU A 70 24.55 -5.80 0.01
N ASP A 71 23.91 -5.00 -0.83
CA ASP A 71 24.11 -3.56 -0.95
C ASP A 71 23.09 -2.76 -0.15
N LEU A 72 22.18 -3.41 0.59
CA LEU A 72 21.33 -2.75 1.57
C LEU A 72 22.10 -2.47 2.88
N PRO A 73 21.68 -1.48 3.68
CA PRO A 73 22.25 -1.24 5.00
C PRO A 73 21.91 -2.40 5.96
N ALA A 74 22.81 -3.38 6.07
CA ALA A 74 22.57 -4.68 6.71
C ALA A 74 21.96 -4.59 8.11
N PHE A 75 22.50 -3.73 8.99
CA PHE A 75 21.96 -3.57 10.34
C PHE A 75 20.54 -2.99 10.29
N CYS A 76 20.35 -1.90 9.55
CA CYS A 76 19.05 -1.26 9.37
C CYS A 76 18.02 -2.26 8.81
N TYR A 77 18.36 -3.01 7.76
CA TYR A 77 17.49 -4.00 7.14
C TYR A 77 17.13 -5.14 8.10
N SER A 78 18.07 -5.63 8.90
CA SER A 78 17.80 -6.67 9.91
C SER A 78 16.79 -6.20 10.97
N GLN A 79 16.94 -4.96 11.46
CA GLN A 79 16.01 -4.39 12.43
C GLN A 79 14.63 -4.19 11.81
N TYR A 80 14.59 -3.83 10.53
CA TYR A 80 13.35 -3.67 9.79
C TYR A 80 12.57 -4.98 9.67
N LEU A 81 13.25 -6.08 9.30
CA LEU A 81 12.64 -7.42 9.25
C LEU A 81 12.09 -7.87 10.61
N GLU A 82 12.82 -7.63 11.70
CA GLU A 82 12.35 -7.97 13.05
C GLU A 82 11.14 -7.12 13.47
N GLN A 83 11.12 -5.82 13.12
CA GLN A 83 9.97 -4.96 13.37
C GLN A 83 8.72 -5.46 12.62
N ILE A 84 8.86 -5.85 11.35
CA ILE A 84 7.77 -6.42 10.55
C ILE A 84 7.28 -7.74 11.13
N LYS A 85 8.20 -8.63 11.54
CA LYS A 85 7.85 -9.88 12.20
C LYS A 85 7.02 -9.64 13.47
N ARG A 86 7.45 -8.72 14.34
CA ARG A 86 6.71 -8.35 15.56
C ARG A 86 5.35 -7.73 15.25
N PHE A 87 5.28 -6.88 14.23
CA PHE A 87 4.04 -6.24 13.83
C PHE A 87 3.01 -7.26 13.30
N VAL A 88 3.42 -8.12 12.38
CA VAL A 88 2.52 -9.09 11.72
C VAL A 88 2.17 -10.28 12.64
N LEU A 89 3.14 -10.83 13.38
CA LEU A 89 2.91 -12.02 14.21
C LEU A 89 2.42 -11.71 15.62
N GLU A 90 2.94 -10.64 16.23
CA GLU A 90 2.69 -10.33 17.63
C GLU A 90 1.72 -9.15 17.82
N LYS A 91 1.32 -8.48 16.74
CA LYS A 91 0.53 -7.23 16.76
C LYS A 91 1.17 -6.16 17.64
N LYS A 92 2.50 -6.12 17.67
CA LYS A 92 3.29 -5.19 18.49
C LYS A 92 4.16 -4.29 17.61
N GLY A 93 4.46 -3.11 18.14
CA GLY A 93 5.36 -2.15 17.51
C GLY A 93 4.62 -0.98 16.89
N ARG A 94 5.34 -0.20 16.07
CA ARG A 94 4.77 0.94 15.36
C ARG A 94 3.97 0.47 14.15
N GLY A 95 3.01 1.29 13.72
CA GLY A 95 2.25 1.06 12.49
C GLY A 95 3.18 0.90 11.29
N MET A 96 2.89 -0.09 10.45
CA MET A 96 3.65 -0.38 9.23
C MET A 96 2.88 0.10 8.02
N THR A 97 2.94 1.40 7.75
CA THR A 97 2.37 2.01 6.54
C THR A 97 3.43 2.08 5.44
N ASP A 98 3.07 1.69 4.21
CA ASP A 98 3.87 1.72 2.98
C ASP A 98 5.26 1.06 3.08
N ARG A 99 5.36 0.02 3.90
CA ARG A 99 6.62 -0.68 4.14
C ARG A 99 6.93 -1.63 3.00
N ARG A 100 8.07 -1.44 2.33
CA ARG A 100 8.52 -2.25 1.19
C ARG A 100 9.57 -3.25 1.62
N LEU A 101 9.46 -4.48 1.14
CA LEU A 101 10.40 -5.57 1.40
C LEU A 101 10.57 -6.44 0.17
N GLN A 102 11.72 -7.09 0.04
CA GLN A 102 11.82 -8.23 -0.87
C GLN A 102 10.88 -9.34 -0.40
N THR A 103 10.09 -9.91 -1.32
CA THR A 103 9.09 -10.93 -0.97
C THR A 103 9.73 -12.13 -0.29
N LYS A 104 10.91 -12.56 -0.74
CA LYS A 104 11.64 -13.69 -0.14
C LYS A 104 11.99 -13.45 1.33
N ASP A 105 12.49 -12.26 1.64
CA ASP A 105 12.89 -11.90 3.00
C ASP A 105 11.68 -11.70 3.91
N PHE A 106 10.61 -11.11 3.39
CA PHE A 106 9.33 -11.01 4.10
C PHE A 106 8.80 -12.39 4.51
N LEU A 107 8.75 -13.34 3.56
CA LEU A 107 8.28 -14.69 3.83
C LEU A 107 9.18 -15.40 4.84
N SER A 108 10.50 -15.27 4.69
CA SER A 108 11.49 -15.81 5.63
C SER A 108 11.32 -15.25 7.04
N ALA A 109 11.15 -13.93 7.18
CA ALA A 109 10.94 -13.25 8.46
C ALA A 109 9.68 -13.76 9.19
N LEU A 110 8.64 -14.11 8.44
CA LEU A 110 7.41 -14.69 8.99
C LEU A 110 7.47 -16.21 9.17
N ARG A 111 8.61 -16.85 8.87
CA ARG A 111 8.81 -18.31 8.91
C ARG A 111 7.80 -19.06 8.04
N VAL A 112 7.56 -18.55 6.83
CA VAL A 112 6.74 -19.20 5.81
C VAL A 112 7.57 -19.41 4.55
N SER A 113 7.43 -20.57 3.93
CA SER A 113 8.26 -21.00 2.79
C SER A 113 7.78 -20.45 1.45
N SER A 114 6.52 -20.01 1.37
CA SER A 114 5.91 -19.55 0.13
C SER A 114 4.71 -18.66 0.42
N LEU A 115 4.26 -17.93 -0.59
CA LEU A 115 3.04 -17.13 -0.51
C LEU A 115 1.77 -17.99 -0.29
N LYS A 116 1.75 -19.22 -0.83
CA LYS A 116 0.67 -20.18 -0.54
C LYS A 116 0.64 -20.56 0.93
N HIS A 117 1.82 -20.81 1.53
CA HIS A 117 1.93 -21.09 2.96
C HIS A 117 1.53 -19.85 3.79
N PHE A 118 1.94 -18.64 3.38
CA PHE A 118 1.49 -17.39 4.01
C PHE A 118 -0.04 -17.29 4.06
N VAL A 119 -0.73 -17.35 2.91
CA VAL A 119 -2.20 -17.24 2.85
C VAL A 119 -2.87 -18.34 3.66
N SER A 120 -2.39 -19.59 3.57
CA SER A 120 -2.97 -20.72 4.31
C SER A 120 -2.80 -20.60 5.83
N ARG A 121 -1.62 -20.17 6.28
CA ARG A 121 -1.32 -20.00 7.71
C ARG A 121 -2.13 -18.86 8.31
N PHE A 122 -2.08 -17.69 7.69
CA PHE A 122 -2.77 -16.52 8.21
C PHE A 122 -4.29 -16.59 8.02
N GLY A 123 -4.77 -17.28 6.99
CA GLY A 123 -6.20 -17.60 6.83
C GLY A 123 -6.80 -18.42 7.98
N LYS A 124 -5.99 -19.14 8.75
CA LYS A 124 -6.44 -19.85 9.97
C LYS A 124 -6.43 -18.97 11.22
N ILE A 125 -5.65 -17.89 11.20
CA ILE A 125 -5.40 -17.01 12.37
C ILE A 125 -6.31 -15.79 12.31
N TRP A 126 -6.50 -15.22 11.12
CA TRP A 126 -7.30 -14.03 10.91
C TRP A 126 -8.77 -14.39 10.72
N PRO A 127 -9.71 -13.76 11.48
CA PRO A 127 -11.13 -14.08 11.39
C PRO A 127 -11.72 -13.94 9.99
N LYS A 128 -11.18 -12.99 9.21
CA LYS A 128 -11.51 -12.80 7.80
C LYS A 128 -10.21 -12.56 7.04
N THR A 129 -9.99 -13.38 6.02
CA THR A 129 -8.89 -13.22 5.07
C THR A 129 -9.45 -13.22 3.67
N THR A 130 -9.03 -12.25 2.88
CA THR A 130 -9.41 -12.11 1.48
C THR A 130 -8.16 -12.09 0.63
N THR A 131 -8.21 -12.70 -0.54
CA THR A 131 -7.06 -12.77 -1.44
C THR A 131 -7.53 -12.66 -2.88
N VAL A 132 -6.96 -11.71 -3.61
CA VAL A 132 -7.18 -11.57 -5.05
C VAL A 132 -5.84 -11.59 -5.76
N GLN A 133 -5.83 -12.09 -6.99
CA GLN A 133 -4.64 -12.18 -7.81
C GLN A 133 -5.03 -11.99 -9.27
N GLU A 134 -4.18 -11.27 -9.99
CA GLU A 134 -4.21 -11.15 -11.43
C GLU A 134 -2.79 -10.84 -11.93
N ASP A 135 -2.37 -11.52 -12.99
CA ASP A 135 -1.04 -11.40 -13.58
C ASP A 135 0.10 -11.46 -12.55
N ASN A 136 0.91 -10.40 -12.48
CA ASN A 136 2.05 -10.27 -11.59
C ASN A 136 1.71 -9.66 -10.23
N THR A 137 0.43 -9.47 -9.92
CA THR A 137 0.00 -8.80 -8.70
C THR A 137 -0.88 -9.70 -7.86
N LYS A 138 -0.56 -9.79 -6.56
CA LYS A 138 -1.43 -10.45 -5.58
C LYS A 138 -1.68 -9.52 -4.41
N LEU A 139 -2.96 -9.35 -4.07
CA LEU A 139 -3.35 -8.61 -2.87
C LEU A 139 -3.91 -9.57 -1.82
N VAL A 140 -3.56 -9.33 -0.55
CA VAL A 140 -4.08 -10.07 0.60
C VAL A 140 -4.54 -9.09 1.65
N ALA A 141 -5.76 -9.26 2.17
CA ALA A 141 -6.31 -8.46 3.26
C ALA A 141 -6.71 -9.37 4.43
N GLY A 142 -6.38 -8.97 5.66
CA GLY A 142 -6.80 -9.68 6.86
C GLY A 142 -6.29 -9.02 8.13
N ASP A 143 -7.09 -9.07 9.20
CA ASP A 143 -6.75 -8.51 10.53
C ASP A 143 -6.35 -7.02 10.49
N GLY A 144 -7.02 -6.24 9.63
CA GLY A 144 -6.72 -4.82 9.43
C GLY A 144 -5.44 -4.55 8.63
N LEU A 145 -4.80 -5.58 8.08
CA LEU A 145 -3.61 -5.48 7.25
C LEU A 145 -3.93 -5.68 5.77
N VAL A 146 -3.22 -4.97 4.92
CA VAL A 146 -3.25 -5.15 3.46
C VAL A 146 -1.83 -5.37 2.95
N PHE A 147 -1.64 -6.38 2.12
CA PHE A 147 -0.37 -6.73 1.50
C PHE A 147 -0.52 -6.67 -0.01
N HIS A 148 0.34 -5.90 -0.68
CA HIS A 148 0.46 -5.86 -2.14
C HIS A 148 1.75 -6.55 -2.53
N PHE A 149 1.65 -7.74 -3.11
CA PHE A 149 2.77 -8.47 -3.70
C PHE A 149 2.88 -8.14 -5.18
N ASP A 150 4.04 -7.64 -5.59
CA ASP A 150 4.41 -7.42 -6.98
C ASP A 150 5.48 -8.45 -7.36
N PHE A 151 5.09 -9.42 -8.18
CA PHE A 151 5.95 -10.51 -8.62
C PHE A 151 6.96 -10.10 -9.68
N ALA A 152 6.67 -9.05 -10.47
CA ALA A 152 7.60 -8.55 -11.46
C ALA A 152 8.81 -7.89 -10.77
N ARG A 153 8.55 -7.13 -9.71
CA ARG A 153 9.59 -6.51 -8.87
C ARG A 153 10.12 -7.42 -7.77
N GLY A 154 9.41 -8.50 -7.43
CA GLY A 154 9.77 -9.38 -6.32
C GLY A 154 9.66 -8.69 -4.95
N ILE A 155 8.76 -7.73 -4.80
CA ILE A 155 8.57 -6.96 -3.57
C ILE A 155 7.18 -7.15 -2.98
N VAL A 156 7.04 -6.83 -1.70
CA VAL A 156 5.76 -6.70 -1.02
C VAL A 156 5.67 -5.34 -0.35
N ILE A 157 4.52 -4.69 -0.49
CA ILE A 157 4.16 -3.45 0.20
C ILE A 157 3.15 -3.80 1.30
N ILE A 158 3.48 -3.47 2.54
CA ILE A 158 2.63 -3.68 3.72
C ILE A 158 1.89 -2.39 4.02
N ASN A 159 0.58 -2.49 4.19
CA ASN A 159 -0.40 -1.41 4.30
C ASN A 159 -0.10 -0.28 3.31
N PRO A 160 -0.26 -0.55 2.00
CA PRO A 160 -0.03 0.43 0.95
C PRO A 160 -1.10 1.52 1.02
N GLN A 161 -0.94 2.53 1.88
CA GLN A 161 -1.91 3.63 2.03
C GLN A 161 -1.63 4.70 0.98
N HIS A 162 -0.39 5.17 0.89
CA HIS A 162 0.03 6.19 -0.08
C HIS A 162 0.61 5.56 -1.36
N HIS A 163 0.24 4.32 -1.66
CA HIS A 163 0.59 3.71 -2.92
C HIS A 163 -0.32 4.26 -4.01
N SER A 164 0.27 4.88 -5.03
CA SER A 164 -0.45 5.34 -6.21
C SER A 164 -1.01 4.16 -6.99
N VAL A 165 -2.25 4.30 -7.44
CA VAL A 165 -2.93 3.38 -8.34
C VAL A 165 -2.78 3.94 -9.76
N GLU A 166 -1.75 3.49 -10.47
CA GLU A 166 -1.36 4.05 -11.78
C GLU A 166 -2.22 3.52 -12.93
N ASP A 167 -2.81 2.34 -12.78
CA ASP A 167 -3.55 1.65 -13.83
C ASP A 167 -4.86 1.00 -13.33
N PHE A 168 -5.79 0.80 -14.27
CA PHE A 168 -7.11 0.24 -13.96
C PHE A 168 -7.06 -1.21 -13.47
N GLN A 169 -6.08 -2.03 -13.86
CA GLN A 169 -6.01 -3.41 -13.38
C GLN A 169 -5.70 -3.39 -11.87
N THR A 170 -4.74 -2.57 -11.45
CA THR A 170 -4.43 -2.33 -10.04
C THR A 170 -5.64 -1.78 -9.30
N PHE A 171 -6.33 -0.78 -9.84
CA PHE A 171 -7.57 -0.23 -9.27
C PHE A 171 -8.63 -1.31 -9.04
N ARG A 172 -8.96 -2.06 -10.10
CA ARG A 172 -9.96 -3.13 -10.07
C ARG A 172 -9.59 -4.22 -9.07
N LEU A 173 -8.31 -4.57 -8.95
CA LEU A 173 -7.86 -5.54 -7.93
C LEU A 173 -8.10 -5.05 -6.51
N TYR A 174 -7.79 -3.78 -6.20
CA TYR A 174 -8.08 -3.21 -4.89
C TYR A 174 -9.57 -3.16 -4.60
N VAL A 175 -10.39 -2.71 -5.56
CA VAL A 175 -11.86 -2.72 -5.43
C VAL A 175 -12.36 -4.13 -5.14
N ARG A 176 -11.93 -5.15 -5.91
CA ARG A 176 -12.33 -6.54 -5.70
C ARG A 176 -11.92 -7.06 -4.32
N LEU A 177 -10.67 -6.81 -3.91
CA LEU A 177 -10.17 -7.20 -2.60
C LEU A 177 -11.03 -6.62 -1.47
N LEU A 178 -11.28 -5.31 -1.50
CA LEU A 178 -11.97 -4.61 -0.43
C LEU A 178 -13.47 -4.94 -0.42
N SER A 179 -14.07 -5.08 -1.59
CA SER A 179 -15.45 -5.52 -1.77
C SER A 179 -15.70 -6.90 -1.17
N GLU A 180 -14.87 -7.90 -1.51
CA GLU A 180 -14.92 -9.23 -0.90
C GLU A 180 -14.61 -9.17 0.62
N HIS A 181 -13.64 -8.33 1.02
CA HIS A 181 -13.20 -8.19 2.41
C HIS A 181 -14.23 -7.50 3.32
N VAL A 182 -15.07 -6.62 2.79
CA VAL A 182 -16.18 -6.02 3.52
C VAL A 182 -17.48 -6.82 3.31
N GLY A 183 -17.55 -7.57 2.21
CA GLY A 183 -18.72 -8.34 1.80
C GLY A 183 -19.81 -7.45 1.23
N VAL A 184 -19.48 -6.55 0.32
CA VAL A 184 -20.41 -5.67 -0.40
C VAL A 184 -20.36 -5.99 -1.89
N SER A 185 -21.39 -5.61 -2.66
CA SER A 185 -21.31 -5.71 -4.12
C SER A 185 -20.64 -4.45 -4.64
N SER A 186 -19.69 -4.60 -5.56
CA SER A 186 -19.11 -3.45 -6.24
C SER A 186 -18.62 -3.81 -7.63
N VAL A 187 -18.71 -2.86 -8.55
CA VAL A 187 -18.22 -2.98 -9.92
C VAL A 187 -17.23 -1.86 -10.18
N ALA A 188 -16.10 -2.19 -10.81
CA ALA A 188 -15.17 -1.20 -11.34
C ALA A 188 -15.21 -1.28 -12.86
N SER A 189 -15.49 -0.15 -13.51
CA SER A 189 -15.57 0.00 -14.96
C SER A 189 -14.49 0.98 -15.44
N ARG A 190 -13.98 0.74 -16.65
CA ARG A 190 -13.02 1.61 -17.30
C ARG A 190 -13.76 2.49 -18.29
N ILE A 191 -13.78 3.81 -18.06
CA ILE A 191 -14.33 4.79 -19.01
C ILE A 191 -13.27 5.14 -20.05
N THR A 192 -12.08 5.55 -19.58
CA THR A 192 -10.88 5.78 -20.39
C THR A 192 -9.65 5.17 -19.71
N ASP A 193 -8.44 5.37 -20.25
CA ASP A 193 -7.22 4.86 -19.64
C ASP A 193 -6.93 5.48 -18.26
N ASN A 194 -7.29 6.75 -18.06
CA ASN A 194 -7.06 7.50 -16.82
C ASN A 194 -8.34 7.88 -16.06
N TRP A 195 -9.51 7.48 -16.54
CA TRP A 195 -10.81 7.74 -15.90
C TRP A 195 -11.57 6.44 -15.70
N TRP A 196 -11.83 6.12 -14.44
CA TRP A 196 -12.48 4.89 -14.02
C TRP A 196 -13.70 5.22 -13.17
N GLN A 197 -14.61 4.26 -13.06
CA GLN A 197 -15.84 4.40 -12.29
C GLN A 197 -15.96 3.21 -11.34
N LEU A 198 -16.46 3.49 -10.14
CA LEU A 198 -16.70 2.55 -9.07
C LEU A 198 -18.16 2.66 -8.64
N GLU A 199 -18.86 1.55 -8.77
CA GLU A 199 -20.23 1.39 -8.28
C GLU A 199 -20.20 0.47 -7.05
N ILE A 200 -20.92 0.82 -5.97
CA ILE A 200 -21.07 0.00 -4.77
C ILE A 200 -22.54 -0.07 -4.39
N ASP A 201 -23.07 -1.28 -4.31
CA ASP A 201 -24.45 -1.53 -3.87
C ASP A 201 -24.49 -2.04 -2.43
N LEU A 202 -25.29 -1.37 -1.62
CA LEU A 202 -25.51 -1.70 -0.22
C LEU A 202 -26.96 -2.04 0.02
N GLU A 203 -27.29 -3.32 -0.16
CA GLU A 203 -28.56 -3.86 0.29
C GLU A 203 -28.70 -3.76 1.80
N ASN A 204 -29.91 -3.45 2.23
CA ASN A 204 -30.29 -3.32 3.62
C ASN A 204 -29.51 -2.23 4.37
N ALA A 205 -28.94 -1.22 3.71
CA ALA A 205 -28.38 -0.06 4.40
C ALA A 205 -29.44 1.05 4.55
N LYS A 206 -29.31 1.89 5.59
CA LYS A 206 -30.04 3.15 5.71
C LYS A 206 -29.10 4.19 6.30
N SER A 207 -29.06 5.37 5.70
CA SER A 207 -28.37 6.51 6.29
C SER A 207 -29.10 6.99 7.54
N THR A 208 -28.34 7.40 8.55
CA THR A 208 -28.89 8.16 9.68
C THR A 208 -29.19 9.56 9.17
N LYS A 209 -30.47 9.93 9.10
CA LYS A 209 -30.93 11.26 8.65
C LYS A 209 -30.04 12.37 9.24
N GLY A 210 -29.27 13.05 8.39
CA GLY A 210 -28.49 14.23 8.73
C GLY A 210 -26.97 14.03 8.89
N GLU A 211 -26.44 12.81 8.88
CA GLU A 211 -24.99 12.59 8.79
C GLU A 211 -24.58 12.50 7.31
N PRO A 212 -23.60 13.29 6.84
CA PRO A 212 -23.05 13.07 5.51
C PRO A 212 -22.44 11.67 5.47
N LEU A 213 -22.79 10.91 4.42
CA LEU A 213 -22.34 9.52 4.25
C LEU A 213 -20.81 9.42 4.33
N LEU A 214 -20.13 10.45 3.83
CA LEU A 214 -18.68 10.56 3.72
C LEU A 214 -18.20 11.96 4.09
N GLU A 215 -16.98 12.04 4.58
CA GLU A 215 -16.32 13.31 4.89
C GLU A 215 -15.99 14.07 3.60
N LYS A 216 -16.12 15.40 3.62
CA LYS A 216 -15.87 16.25 2.44
C LYS A 216 -14.48 16.04 1.86
N ASP A 217 -13.49 15.85 2.72
CA ASP A 217 -12.11 15.62 2.32
C ASP A 217 -11.98 14.34 1.49
N MET A 218 -12.72 13.28 1.85
CA MET A 218 -12.70 12.03 1.09
C MET A 218 -13.38 12.17 -0.27
N VAL A 219 -14.50 12.90 -0.33
CA VAL A 219 -15.22 13.17 -1.59
C VAL A 219 -14.34 13.96 -2.56
N SER A 220 -13.48 14.85 -2.05
CA SER A 220 -12.60 15.68 -2.88
C SER A 220 -11.53 14.91 -3.67
N HIS A 221 -11.32 13.61 -3.36
CA HIS A 221 -10.42 12.73 -4.10
C HIS A 221 -11.07 12.07 -5.32
N PHE A 222 -12.39 12.23 -5.49
CA PHE A 222 -13.13 11.74 -6.65
C PHE A 222 -13.45 12.92 -7.58
N GLU A 223 -13.49 12.66 -8.88
CA GLU A 223 -13.91 13.67 -9.86
C GLU A 223 -15.41 13.95 -9.71
N ASP A 224 -16.18 12.89 -9.55
CA ASP A 224 -17.59 12.95 -9.20
C ASP A 224 -17.95 11.87 -8.18
N PHE A 225 -18.97 12.15 -7.37
CA PHE A 225 -19.39 11.27 -6.30
C PHE A 225 -20.90 11.38 -6.04
N PHE A 226 -21.63 10.34 -6.41
CA PHE A 226 -23.07 10.26 -6.24
C PHE A 226 -23.44 9.21 -5.20
N VAL A 227 -24.46 9.53 -4.41
CA VAL A 227 -25.10 8.60 -3.48
C VAL A 227 -26.59 8.66 -3.74
N ASP A 228 -27.15 7.53 -4.17
CA ASP A 228 -28.59 7.36 -4.29
C ASP A 228 -29.09 6.48 -3.14
N GLU A 229 -30.09 6.98 -2.41
CA GLU A 229 -30.67 6.30 -1.26
C GLU A 229 -32.12 5.94 -1.54
N GLU A 230 -32.38 4.64 -1.68
CA GLU A 230 -33.73 4.09 -1.75
C GLU A 230 -34.14 3.49 -0.40
N ASP A 231 -35.43 3.17 -0.24
CA ASP A 231 -36.05 2.73 1.03
C ASP A 231 -35.34 1.58 1.76
N SER A 232 -34.49 0.81 1.07
CA SER A 232 -33.70 -0.28 1.67
C SER A 232 -32.32 -0.49 1.08
N SER A 233 -31.85 0.40 0.20
CA SER A 233 -30.61 0.27 -0.56
C SER A 233 -29.89 1.60 -0.61
N ILE A 234 -28.56 1.56 -0.58
CA ILE A 234 -27.73 2.70 -0.91
C ILE A 234 -26.89 2.29 -2.11
N HIS A 235 -26.98 3.06 -3.19
CA HIS A 235 -26.11 2.95 -4.35
C HIS A 235 -25.09 4.09 -4.30
N ILE A 236 -23.81 3.76 -4.43
CA ILE A 236 -22.72 4.73 -4.46
C ILE A 236 -22.04 4.61 -5.81
N GLU A 237 -21.89 5.74 -6.48
CA GLU A 237 -21.15 5.86 -7.72
C GLU A 237 -20.03 6.88 -7.54
N ALA A 238 -18.81 6.51 -7.90
CA ALA A 238 -17.64 7.35 -7.73
C ALA A 238 -16.77 7.31 -8.98
N GLU A 239 -16.44 8.48 -9.50
CA GLU A 239 -15.55 8.64 -10.64
C GLU A 239 -14.14 8.98 -10.19
N VAL A 240 -13.15 8.28 -10.74
CA VAL A 240 -11.76 8.30 -10.33
C VAL A 240 -10.89 8.69 -11.50
N LEU A 241 -10.07 9.73 -11.31
CA LEU A 241 -8.98 10.07 -12.22
C LEU A 241 -7.65 9.54 -11.65
N SER A 242 -6.91 8.77 -12.45
CA SER A 242 -5.62 8.21 -11.99
C SER A 242 -4.56 9.28 -11.72
N ASN A 243 -4.61 10.38 -12.48
CA ASN A 243 -3.75 11.55 -12.35
C ASN A 243 -4.59 12.83 -12.49
N GLY A 244 -5.40 13.13 -11.47
CA GLY A 244 -6.24 14.31 -11.42
C GLY A 244 -5.51 15.57 -10.91
N PRO A 245 -6.20 16.71 -10.82
CA PRO A 245 -5.65 17.95 -10.26
C PRO A 245 -5.16 17.82 -8.81
N GLN A 246 -5.72 16.87 -8.05
CA GLN A 246 -5.35 16.57 -6.66
C GLN A 246 -4.10 15.67 -6.54
N GLY A 247 -3.52 15.26 -7.67
CA GLY A 247 -2.40 14.34 -7.73
C GLY A 247 -2.83 12.88 -8.02
N PRO A 248 -1.92 11.92 -7.78
CA PRO A 248 -2.20 10.52 -8.05
C PRO A 248 -3.30 9.97 -7.14
N PHE A 249 -4.16 9.10 -7.67
CA PHE A 249 -5.14 8.40 -6.85
C PHE A 249 -4.46 7.36 -5.95
N GLU A 250 -4.69 7.42 -4.65
CA GLU A 250 -4.01 6.57 -3.66
C GLU A 250 -4.95 5.50 -3.07
N VAL A 251 -4.37 4.34 -2.74
CA VAL A 251 -5.11 3.20 -2.15
C VAL A 251 -5.85 3.57 -0.86
N GLN A 252 -5.34 4.51 -0.05
CA GLN A 252 -6.00 4.94 1.17
C GLN A 252 -7.41 5.48 0.96
N VAL A 253 -7.68 6.10 -0.20
CA VAL A 253 -9.01 6.62 -0.53
C VAL A 253 -10.02 5.47 -0.64
N LEU A 254 -9.62 4.38 -1.30
CA LEU A 254 -10.43 3.15 -1.38
C LEU A 254 -10.59 2.50 0.00
N LEU A 255 -9.51 2.40 0.79
CA LEU A 255 -9.58 1.84 2.14
C LEU A 255 -10.59 2.58 3.01
N ALA A 256 -10.53 3.92 3.00
CA ALA A 256 -11.45 4.78 3.74
C ALA A 256 -12.90 4.63 3.24
N LEU A 257 -13.13 4.64 1.92
CA LEU A 257 -14.46 4.43 1.34
C LEU A 257 -15.07 3.10 1.78
N PHE A 258 -14.34 1.99 1.62
CA PHE A 258 -14.83 0.66 1.98
C PHE A 258 -14.99 0.47 3.49
N GLU A 259 -14.17 1.13 4.32
CA GLU A 259 -14.36 1.14 5.77
C GLU A 259 -15.67 1.85 6.16
N ARG A 260 -15.96 3.00 5.55
CA ARG A 260 -17.22 3.74 5.79
C ARG A 260 -18.42 2.92 5.36
N VAL A 261 -18.36 2.35 4.16
CA VAL A 261 -19.35 1.42 3.63
C VAL A 261 -19.59 0.22 4.58
N SER A 262 -18.52 -0.36 5.13
CA SER A 262 -18.59 -1.45 6.12
C SER A 262 -19.35 -1.04 7.39
N ASN A 263 -19.09 0.17 7.88
CA ASN A 263 -19.72 0.70 9.09
C ASN A 263 -21.22 0.93 8.91
N LEU A 264 -21.64 1.42 7.73
CA LEU A 264 -23.06 1.55 7.38
C LEU A 264 -23.78 0.19 7.41
N LYS A 265 -23.14 -0.86 6.90
CA LYS A 265 -23.68 -2.23 6.93
C LYS A 265 -23.82 -2.79 8.35
N ARG A 266 -22.90 -2.47 9.27
CA ARG A 266 -22.89 -3.01 10.65
C ARG A 266 -23.96 -2.40 11.55
N ARG A 267 -24.25 -1.09 11.42
CA ARG A 267 -25.20 -0.35 12.28
C ARG A 267 -26.61 -0.97 12.35
N LYS A 268 -26.99 -1.81 11.37
CA LYS A 268 -28.32 -2.44 11.31
C LYS A 268 -28.42 -3.83 11.96
N LYS A 269 -27.30 -4.52 12.22
CA LYS A 269 -27.33 -5.86 12.85
C LYS A 269 -27.55 -5.83 14.37
N THR A 270 -27.45 -4.66 14.99
CA THR A 270 -27.46 -4.47 16.45
C THR A 270 -28.78 -3.92 17.00
N LYS A 271 -29.85 -3.89 16.19
CA LYS A 271 -31.22 -3.60 16.62
C LYS A 271 -32.09 -4.84 16.43
#